data_AF-A0AA41ZHX1-F1
#
_entry.id   AF-A0AA41ZHX1-F1
#
_cell.length_a   1.000
_cell.length_b   1.000
_cell.length_c   1.000
_cell.angle_alpha   90.00
_cell.angle_beta   90.00
_cell.angle_gamma   90.00
#
_symmetry.space_group_name_H-M   'P 1'
#
loop_
_entity.id
_entity.type
_entity.pdbx_description
1 polymer ?
#
loop_
_entity_poly.entity_id
_entity_poly.type
_entity_poly.pdbx_seq_one_letter_code
_entity_poly.pdbx_strand_id
1 'polypeptide(L)' 'MIDWYRERAEQERSMAFLAYGRNARSSHQTMLRLLIGQCSAQPELDRTICSNCSLRGLCRRVRAQAFFGRLAA' A
#
# COMPACT_ATOMS: atom_id res chain seq x y z
N MET A 1 -9.81 -10.40 -8.62
CA MET A 1 -9.68 -8.93 -8.64
C MET A 1 -8.60 -8.38 -7.68
N ILE A 2 -8.09 -9.20 -6.73
CA ILE A 2 -7.01 -8.84 -5.79
C ILE A 2 -5.69 -8.48 -6.48
N ASP A 3 -5.34 -9.19 -7.56
CA ASP A 3 -4.07 -8.98 -8.26
C ASP A 3 -3.93 -7.55 -8.78
N TRP A 4 -5.03 -6.92 -9.21
CA TRP A 4 -5.02 -5.55 -9.69
C TRP A 4 -4.55 -4.55 -8.63
N TYR A 5 -5.04 -4.64 -7.39
CA TYR A 5 -4.60 -3.73 -6.31
C TYR A 5 -3.12 -3.90 -5.99
N ARG A 6 -2.62 -5.14 -6.00
CA ARG A 6 -1.22 -5.46 -5.74
C ARG A 6 -0.33 -4.90 -6.85
N GLU A 7 -0.65 -5.20 -8.10
CA GLU A 7 0.08 -4.72 -9.28
C GLU A 7 0.11 -3.19 -9.34
N ARG A 8 -1.05 -2.55 -9.14
CA ARG A 8 -1.13 -1.09 -9.12
C ARG A 8 -0.30 -0.49 -8.00
N ALA A 9 -0.27 -1.12 -6.82
CA ALA A 9 0.56 -0.68 -5.71
C ALA A 9 2.07 -0.83 -6.02
N GLU A 10 2.48 -1.91 -6.68
CA GLU A 10 3.87 -2.07 -7.13
C GLU A 10 4.26 -1.00 -8.15
N GLN A 11 3.36 -0.68 -9.08
CA GLN A 11 3.56 0.41 -10.02
C GLN A 11 3.70 1.76 -9.29
N GLU A 12 2.80 2.10 -8.36
CA GLU A 12 2.89 3.35 -7.59
C GLU A 12 4.17 3.45 -6.76
N ARG A 13 4.67 2.33 -6.23
CA ARG A 13 5.97 2.28 -5.55
C ARG A 13 7.12 2.63 -6.50
N SER A 14 7.11 2.06 -7.70
CA SER A 14 8.11 2.38 -8.73
C SER A 14 8.00 3.84 -9.19
N MET A 15 6.79 4.36 -9.39
CA MET A 15 6.57 5.76 -9.76
C MET A 15 7.02 6.72 -8.66
N ALA A 16 6.78 6.41 -7.38
CA ALA A 16 7.28 7.21 -6.26
C ALA A 16 8.82 7.29 -6.23
N PHE A 17 9.50 6.20 -6.62
CA PHE A 17 10.95 6.16 -6.71
C PHE A 17 11.47 7.01 -7.89
N LEU A 18 10.81 6.92 -9.05
CA LEU A 18 11.18 7.62 -10.27
C LEU A 18 10.73 9.10 -10.31
N ALA A 19 9.76 9.49 -9.47
CA ALA A 19 9.17 10.81 -9.50
C ALA A 19 10.20 11.91 -9.16
N TYR A 20 10.31 12.87 -10.09
CA TYR A 20 11.04 14.11 -9.89
C TYR A 20 10.15 15.13 -9.16
N GLY A 21 10.62 15.58 -8.00
CA GLY A 21 9.91 16.57 -7.19
C GLY A 21 9.18 15.98 -5.98
N ARG A 22 9.20 16.73 -4.87
CA ARG A 22 8.65 16.31 -3.58
C ARG A 22 7.15 16.02 -3.66
N ASN A 23 6.39 16.85 -4.38
CA ASN A 23 4.94 16.71 -4.48
C ASN A 23 4.53 15.45 -5.27
N ALA A 24 5.15 15.21 -6.43
CA ALA A 24 4.87 14.01 -7.23
C ALA A 24 5.18 12.73 -6.44
N ARG A 25 6.34 12.67 -5.79
CA ARG A 25 6.70 11.55 -4.90
C ARG A 25 5.68 11.37 -3.78
N SER A 26 5.26 12.45 -3.13
CA SER A 26 4.26 12.40 -2.06
C SER A 26 2.92 11.87 -2.56
N SER A 27 2.45 12.30 -3.73
CA SER A 27 1.20 11.83 -4.33
C SER A 27 1.22 10.33 -4.61
N HIS A 28 2.30 9.83 -5.23
CA HIS A 28 2.48 8.39 -5.47
C HIS A 28 2.55 7.59 -4.16
N GLN A 29 3.24 8.11 -3.13
CA GLN A 29 3.27 7.47 -1.81
C GLN A 29 1.89 7.43 -1.14
N THR A 30 1.08 8.49 -1.28
CA THR A 30 -0.30 8.51 -0.78
C THR A 30 -1.15 7.46 -1.50
N MET A 31 -1.08 7.41 -2.83
CA MET A 31 -1.81 6.41 -3.62
C MET A 31 -1.40 4.98 -3.26
N LEU A 32 -0.10 4.73 -3.12
CA LEU A 32 0.45 3.46 -2.65
C LEU A 32 -0.16 3.02 -1.31
N ARG A 33 -0.27 3.92 -0.34
CA ARG A 33 -0.86 3.61 0.97
C ARG A 33 -2.34 3.26 0.87
N LEU A 34 -3.10 3.99 0.04
CA LEU A 34 -4.52 3.70 -0.21
C LEU A 34 -4.71 2.32 -0.84
N LEU A 35 -3.95 1.99 -1.89
CA LEU A 35 -4.03 0.71 -2.58
C LEU A 35 -3.69 -0.46 -1.64
N ILE A 36 -2.66 -0.31 -0.81
CA ILE A 36 -2.30 -1.32 0.21
C ILE A 36 -3.42 -1.49 1.23
N GLY A 37 -4.01 -0.38 1.71
CA GLY A 37 -5.13 -0.41 2.64
C GLY A 37 -6.32 -1.19 2.06
N GLN A 38 -6.72 -0.84 0.83
CA GLN A 38 -7.82 -1.47 0.11
C GLN A 38 -7.56 -2.96 -0.19
N CYS A 39 -6.34 -3.30 -0.63
CA CYS A 39 -5.93 -4.68 -0.84
C CYS A 39 -6.09 -5.51 0.44
N SER A 40 -5.61 -4.97 1.58
CA SER A 40 -5.66 -5.67 2.87
C SER A 40 -7.06 -5.77 3.49
N ALA A 41 -8.02 -5.01 2.97
CA ALA A 41 -9.40 -4.98 3.42
C ALA A 41 -10.34 -5.82 2.54
N GLN A 42 -9.85 -6.38 1.42
CA GLN A 42 -10.64 -7.25 0.56
C GLN A 42 -11.08 -8.51 1.32
N PRO A 43 -12.39 -8.85 1.33
CA PRO A 43 -12.89 -9.99 2.09
C PRO A 43 -12.40 -11.33 1.53
N GLU A 44 -12.26 -11.45 0.21
CA GLU A 44 -11.75 -12.63 -0.48
C GLU A 44 -10.22 -12.72 -0.57
N LEU A 45 -9.48 -11.87 0.15
CA LEU A 45 -8.01 -11.85 0.11
C LEU A 45 -7.41 -13.18 0.57
N ASP A 46 -6.78 -13.90 -0.35
CA ASP A 46 -5.90 -15.00 -0.01
C ASP A 46 -4.63 -14.48 0.69
N ARG A 47 -4.56 -14.74 2.01
CA ARG A 47 -3.46 -14.29 2.86
C ARG A 47 -2.17 -15.07 2.64
N THR A 48 -2.20 -16.21 1.96
CA THR A 48 -0.98 -16.97 1.63
C THR A 48 -0.07 -16.14 0.73
N ILE A 49 -0.65 -15.38 -0.21
CA ILE A 49 0.03 -14.47 -1.13
C ILE A 49 0.79 -13.36 -0.37
N CYS A 50 0.29 -12.94 0.79
CA CYS A 50 0.89 -11.86 1.57
C CYS A 50 2.27 -12.23 2.15
N SER A 51 2.59 -13.52 2.30
CA SER A 51 3.85 -13.98 2.89
C SER A 51 5.06 -13.65 2.01
N ASN A 52 4.89 -13.77 0.69
CA ASN A 52 5.90 -13.56 -0.35
C ASN A 52 5.71 -12.24 -1.13
N CYS A 53 4.72 -11.43 -0.76
CA CYS A 53 4.43 -10.16 -1.43
C CYS A 53 5.55 -9.13 -1.18
N SER A 54 6.05 -8.50 -2.26
CA SER A 54 7.11 -7.49 -2.24
C SER A 54 6.77 -6.25 -1.40
N LEU A 55 5.47 -6.01 -1.17
CA LEU A 55 4.91 -4.89 -0.41
C LEU A 55 4.64 -5.21 1.07
N ARG A 56 4.92 -6.43 1.54
CA ARG A 56 4.60 -6.89 2.91
C ARG A 56 5.12 -5.94 4.00
N GLY A 57 6.35 -5.45 3.85
CA GLY A 57 6.94 -4.50 4.81
C GLY A 57 6.19 -3.17 4.88
N LEU A 58 5.77 -2.63 3.73
CA LEU A 58 4.95 -1.43 3.64
C LEU A 58 3.55 -1.67 4.21
N CYS A 59 2.93 -2.81 3.91
CA CYS A 59 1.62 -3.19 4.42
C CYS A 59 1.58 -3.22 5.96
N ARG A 60 2.62 -3.78 6.60
CA ARG A 60 2.75 -3.74 8.07
C ARG A 60 2.80 -2.31 8.62
N ARG A 61 3.56 -1.41 7.98
CA ARG A 61 3.66 -0.01 8.42
C ARG A 61 2.34 0.74 8.27
N VAL A 62 1.65 0.57 7.13
CA VAL A 62 0.35 1.21 6.87
C VAL A 62 -0.71 0.72 7.86
N ARG A 63 -0.76 -0.58 8.14
CA ARG A 63 -1.67 -1.13 9.16
C ARG A 63 -1.37 -0.60 10.57
N ALA A 64 -0.09 -0.50 10.95
CA ALA A 64 0.28 0.09 12.23
C ALA A 64 -0.13 1.57 12.32
N GLN A 65 0.10 2.35 11.27
CA GLN A 65 -0.32 3.76 11.22
C GLN A 65 -1.84 3.93 11.29
N ALA A 66 -2.61 3.09 10.60
CA ALA A 66 -4.07 3.10 10.68
C ALA A 66 -4.58 2.75 12.09
N PHE A 67 -3.89 1.84 12.80
CA PHE A 67 -4.22 1.50 14.19
C PHE A 67 -3.97 2.67 15.14
N PHE A 68 -2.81 3.32 15.05
CA PHE A 68 -2.50 4.47 15.90
C PHE A 68 -3.32 5.73 15.54
N GLY A 69 -3.63 5.93 14.26
CA GLY A 69 -4.52 7.01 13.82
C GLY A 69 -5.96 6.87 14.34
N ARG A 70 -6.41 5.64 14.62
CA ARG A 70 -7.70 5.37 15.27
C ARG A 70 -7.68 5.56 16.78
N LEU A 71 -6.51 5.52 17.41
CA LEU A 71 -6.36 5.78 18.86
C LEU A 71 -6.20 7.26 19.19
N ALA A 72 -5.80 8.06 18.20
CA ALA A 72 -5.61 9.51 18.33
C ALA A 72 -6.83 10.35 17.88
N ALA A 73 -7.89 9.69 17.40
CA ALA A 73 -9.16 10.30 17.00
C ALA A 73 -10.25 9.91 18.00
#